data_AF-A0A314XXW8-F1
#
_entry.id   AF-A0A314XXW8-F1
#
_cell.length_a   1.000
_cell.length_b   1.000
_cell.length_c   1.000
_cell.angle_alpha   90.00
_cell.angle_beta   90.00
_cell.angle_gamma   90.00
#
_symmetry.space_group_name_H-M   'P 1'
#
loop_
_entity.id
_entity.type
_entity.pdbx_description
1 polymer ?
#
loop_
_entity_poly.entity_id
_entity_poly.type
_entity_poly.pdbx_seq_one_letter_code
_entity_poly.pdbx_strand_id
1 'polypeptide(L)'
;MAATNYLRSPVRIRPMSRIDSQATLKGPIEEVARVEAEEAEDLLRDLGIPTPFSSRQSPRGIFCSRTLNLRSISAIGYDMDYTLMHYNVIAWEGRAYDYCMENLKKVGFPVDGLAFDPDLVIRGLVIDKEKGNLVKPDRFGYVKRAMHGTKMLSNRTVSEMYGRELVDLRKESRWEFLNTLFSVSEAVAYMQMVDRLDDGTIAAQLGPLDYKGLYKAVGRALFRAHVEGQLKSEIMSKPELFVTPDPELPLALLDQKEAGKKLLLITNSDYHYTDKMMQHSFNRFLPNDMGWRDLFDIVIVSARKPEFFQMSHPMYEVVTGEGLMRPCFKAKTGGLYSGGSAQMVENSLNIHGDEILYVGDHIYTDVSQSKVHLRWRTALICRELEEEFSALIHSRGHRASLVELINQKEVVGDLFNQLRLASQRRTKGRPAQTLAATNLDDHELSESMQKLLIVMQRLDQKIAPMLEADGELFNKRWGFLSRAGFWDKSHLMRQIEKYADIYTSRVSNFLHYTPFMYFRSQEQTLAHDSYSYYCSRFNGSAVDDEVDFML
;
A
#
# COMPACT_ATOMS: atom_id res chain seq x y z
N MET A 1 28.21 19.17 -32.05
CA MET A 1 29.00 20.05 -31.14
C MET A 1 28.27 20.09 -29.82
N ALA A 2 28.76 19.65 -28.66
CA ALA A 2 30.06 19.13 -28.25
C ALA A 2 29.84 17.84 -27.44
N ALA A 3 30.68 16.83 -27.66
CA ALA A 3 30.68 15.58 -26.92
C ALA A 3 31.65 15.71 -25.74
N THR A 4 31.14 15.66 -24.52
CA THR A 4 31.96 15.61 -23.31
C THR A 4 32.25 14.16 -22.98
N ASN A 5 33.40 13.66 -23.44
CA ASN A 5 33.95 12.37 -23.04
C ASN A 5 34.35 12.40 -21.57
N TYR A 6 33.51 11.85 -20.68
CA TYR A 6 33.96 11.37 -19.38
C TYR A 6 34.43 9.93 -19.54
N LEU A 7 35.71 9.75 -19.87
CA LEU A 7 36.41 8.48 -19.69
C LEU A 7 36.50 8.22 -18.18
N ARG A 8 35.52 7.50 -17.62
CA ARG A 8 35.69 6.83 -16.31
C ARG A 8 36.82 5.81 -16.48
N SER A 9 37.85 5.91 -15.65
CA SER A 9 38.86 4.87 -15.51
C SER A 9 38.18 3.50 -15.34
N PRO A 10 38.64 2.44 -16.01
CA PRO A 10 38.05 1.12 -15.82
C PRO A 10 38.25 0.72 -14.36
N VAL A 11 37.15 0.43 -13.65
CA VAL A 11 37.20 -0.27 -12.36
C VAL A 11 37.84 -1.62 -12.66
N ARG A 12 39.13 -1.75 -12.36
CA ARG A 12 39.78 -3.06 -12.36
C ARG A 12 39.15 -3.82 -11.21
N ILE A 13 38.24 -4.74 -11.55
CA ILE A 13 37.87 -5.81 -10.64
C ILE A 13 39.19 -6.48 -10.26
N ARG A 14 39.71 -6.19 -9.07
CA ARG A 14 40.76 -7.05 -8.51
C ARG A 14 40.09 -8.41 -8.40
N PRO A 15 40.59 -9.45 -9.07
CA PRO A 15 40.06 -10.78 -8.85
C PRO A 15 40.15 -11.02 -7.33
N MET A 16 39.05 -11.46 -6.71
CA MET A 16 39.11 -12.12 -5.40
C MET A 16 40.37 -12.99 -5.43
N SER A 17 41.31 -12.71 -4.53
CA SER A 17 42.66 -13.28 -4.57
C SER A 17 42.53 -14.77 -4.82
N ARG A 18 43.04 -15.24 -5.96
CA ARG A 18 43.06 -16.65 -6.43
C ARG A 18 42.30 -17.58 -5.48
N ILE A 19 41.03 -17.83 -5.80
CA ILE A 19 40.23 -18.90 -5.20
C ILE A 19 40.94 -20.22 -5.54
N ASP A 20 41.93 -20.61 -4.72
CA ASP A 20 42.24 -22.02 -4.48
C ASP A 20 41.06 -22.51 -3.65
N SER A 21 40.03 -23.03 -4.33
CA SER A 21 38.67 -23.32 -3.81
C SER A 21 38.59 -24.30 -2.63
N GLN A 22 39.72 -24.71 -2.07
CA GLN A 22 39.82 -25.57 -0.89
C GLN A 22 40.76 -25.03 0.21
N ALA A 23 41.58 -24.00 -0.06
CA ALA A 23 42.56 -23.49 0.89
C ALA A 23 42.00 -22.37 1.79
N THR A 24 41.12 -21.52 1.26
CA THR A 24 40.50 -20.38 2.00
C THR A 24 39.32 -20.78 2.89
N LEU A 25 38.81 -22.01 2.75
CA LEU A 25 37.70 -22.53 3.57
C LEU A 25 38.17 -23.31 4.82
N LYS A 26 39.45 -23.18 5.20
CA LYS A 26 40.01 -23.86 6.38
C LYS A 26 39.95 -22.96 7.61
N GLY A 27 39.00 -23.25 8.50
CA GLY A 27 38.81 -22.57 9.78
C GLY A 27 37.41 -22.87 10.32
N PRO A 28 37.06 -22.36 11.51
CA PRO A 28 35.65 -22.29 11.94
C PRO A 28 34.84 -21.56 10.85
N ILE A 29 33.70 -22.12 10.46
CA ILE A 29 32.88 -21.59 9.36
C ILE A 29 32.45 -20.14 9.61
N GLU A 30 32.31 -19.76 10.87
CA GLU A 30 31.95 -18.40 11.29
C GLU A 30 33.03 -17.38 10.93
N GLU A 31 34.31 -17.74 11.06
CA GLU A 31 35.43 -16.85 10.77
C GLU A 31 35.61 -16.69 9.26
N VAL A 32 35.57 -17.80 8.52
CA VAL A 32 35.61 -17.80 7.05
C VAL A 32 34.45 -16.97 6.48
N ALA A 33 33.23 -17.19 6.98
CA ALA A 33 32.05 -16.45 6.53
C ALA A 33 32.15 -14.95 6.81
N ARG A 34 32.75 -14.54 7.95
CA ARG A 34 32.93 -13.12 8.28
C ARG A 34 33.90 -12.45 7.29
N VAL A 35 35.06 -13.05 7.05
CA VAL A 35 36.08 -12.50 6.13
C VAL A 35 35.54 -12.39 4.71
N GLU A 36 34.92 -13.46 4.19
CA GLU A 36 34.33 -13.47 2.86
C GLU A 36 33.17 -12.46 2.72
N ALA A 37 32.40 -12.23 3.80
CA ALA A 37 31.35 -11.22 3.81
C ALA A 37 31.93 -9.80 3.75
N GLU A 38 32.96 -9.49 4.53
CA GLU A 38 33.66 -8.20 4.50
C GLU A 38 34.26 -7.92 3.11
N GLU A 39 34.94 -8.90 2.51
CA GLU A 39 35.49 -8.77 1.15
C GLU A 39 34.39 -8.55 0.10
N ALA A 40 33.25 -9.24 0.22
CA ALA A 40 32.12 -9.06 -0.67
C ALA A 40 31.48 -7.67 -0.51
N GLU A 41 31.35 -7.16 0.71
CA GLU A 41 30.85 -5.81 0.99
C GLU A 41 31.77 -4.72 0.40
N ASP A 42 33.08 -4.88 0.54
CA ASP A 42 34.07 -3.98 -0.05
C ASP A 42 34.02 -4.01 -1.57
N LEU A 43 33.92 -5.20 -2.19
CA LEU A 43 33.79 -5.31 -3.64
C LEU A 43 32.49 -4.66 -4.16
N LEU A 44 31.37 -4.83 -3.45
CA LEU A 44 30.11 -4.16 -3.80
C LEU A 44 30.26 -2.63 -3.74
N ARG A 45 30.94 -2.12 -2.70
CA ARG A 45 31.23 -0.69 -2.53
C ARG A 45 32.12 -0.16 -3.65
N ASP A 46 33.19 -0.87 -4.00
CA ASP A 46 34.11 -0.53 -5.09
C ASP A 46 33.43 -0.52 -6.46
N LEU A 47 32.48 -1.44 -6.68
CA LEU A 47 31.64 -1.48 -7.88
C LEU A 47 30.54 -0.41 -7.88
N GLY A 48 30.33 0.30 -6.78
CA GLY A 48 29.25 1.28 -6.61
C GLY A 48 27.86 0.64 -6.61
N ILE A 49 27.76 -0.65 -6.28
CA ILE A 49 26.48 -1.37 -6.22
C ILE A 49 25.85 -1.09 -4.85
N PRO A 50 24.68 -0.44 -4.78
CA PRO A 50 24.04 -0.15 -3.52
C PRO A 50 23.65 -1.45 -2.82
N THR A 51 23.79 -1.48 -1.49
CA THR A 51 23.37 -2.65 -0.73
C THR A 51 21.84 -2.80 -0.81
N PRO A 52 21.30 -4.03 -0.75
CA PRO A 52 19.86 -4.23 -0.67
C PRO A 52 19.24 -3.54 0.55
N PHE A 53 20.02 -3.30 1.60
CA PHE A 53 19.61 -2.58 2.79
C PHE A 53 19.32 -1.10 2.51
N SER A 54 20.23 -0.38 1.85
CA SER A 54 20.01 1.02 1.48
C SER A 54 18.80 1.17 0.56
N SER A 55 18.64 0.25 -0.39
CA SER A 55 17.49 0.22 -1.30
C SER A 55 16.16 -0.01 -0.56
N ARG A 56 16.15 -0.78 0.56
CA ARG A 56 14.96 -0.98 1.40
C ARG A 56 14.63 0.19 2.31
N GLN A 57 15.61 1.02 2.68
CA GLN A 57 15.41 2.23 3.49
C GLN A 57 15.14 3.45 2.61
N SER A 58 14.31 3.27 1.59
CA SER A 58 13.97 4.29 0.60
C SER A 58 12.47 4.28 0.36
N PRO A 59 11.87 5.42 -0.02
CA PRO A 59 10.48 5.45 -0.52
C PRO A 59 10.25 4.50 -1.70
N ARG A 60 11.31 4.14 -2.44
CA ARG A 60 11.29 3.18 -3.56
C ARG A 60 11.73 1.76 -3.18
N GLY A 61 11.70 1.42 -1.89
CA GLY A 61 12.05 0.08 -1.42
C GLY A 61 11.00 -0.98 -1.74
N ILE A 62 11.44 -2.24 -1.83
CA ILE A 62 10.54 -3.41 -1.85
C ILE A 62 10.38 -3.96 -0.44
N PHE A 63 9.16 -3.90 0.09
CA PHE A 63 8.81 -4.32 1.44
C PHE A 63 8.24 -5.73 1.43
N CYS A 64 8.61 -6.55 2.41
CA CYS A 64 8.40 -8.00 2.35
C CYS A 64 7.53 -8.48 3.52
N SER A 65 6.30 -8.87 3.21
CA SER A 65 5.41 -9.54 4.17
C SER A 65 5.72 -11.04 4.27
N ARG A 66 6.22 -11.64 3.18
CA ARG A 66 6.67 -13.04 3.12
C ARG A 66 7.95 -13.14 2.32
N THR A 67 8.75 -14.14 2.65
CA THR A 67 9.98 -14.45 1.92
C THR A 67 9.67 -14.80 0.46
N LEU A 68 10.36 -14.16 -0.49
CA LEU A 68 10.19 -14.36 -1.93
C LEU A 68 11.57 -14.52 -2.57
N ASN A 69 11.80 -15.66 -3.21
CA ASN A 69 13.03 -15.93 -3.96
C ASN A 69 12.77 -15.70 -5.44
N LEU A 70 13.29 -14.64 -6.04
CA LEU A 70 13.11 -14.41 -7.48
C LEU A 70 13.78 -15.48 -8.34
N ARG A 71 14.75 -16.25 -7.81
CA ARG A 71 15.38 -17.36 -8.57
C ARG A 71 14.44 -18.52 -8.84
N SER A 72 13.41 -18.72 -8.00
CA SER A 72 12.39 -19.75 -8.21
C SER A 72 11.20 -19.25 -9.03
N ILE A 73 11.22 -17.98 -9.47
CA ILE A 73 10.15 -17.39 -10.28
C ILE A 73 10.49 -17.54 -11.76
N SER A 74 9.72 -18.38 -12.43
CA SER A 74 9.83 -18.73 -13.85
C SER A 74 9.03 -17.77 -14.74
N ALA A 75 7.90 -17.22 -14.23
CA ALA A 75 7.09 -16.23 -14.95
C ALA A 75 6.65 -15.06 -14.05
N ILE A 76 6.54 -13.87 -14.62
CA ILE A 76 5.99 -12.69 -13.96
C ILE A 76 4.84 -12.13 -14.80
N GLY A 77 3.65 -12.09 -14.21
CA GLY A 77 2.50 -11.42 -14.81
C GLY A 77 2.29 -10.03 -14.23
N TYR A 78 1.95 -9.09 -15.08
CA TYR A 78 1.70 -7.70 -14.72
C TYR A 78 0.29 -7.28 -15.10
N ASP A 79 -0.40 -6.55 -14.22
CA ASP A 79 -1.48 -5.68 -14.67
C ASP A 79 -0.91 -4.45 -15.40
N MET A 80 -1.73 -3.82 -16.23
CA MET A 80 -1.37 -2.58 -16.92
C MET A 80 -1.74 -1.35 -16.09
N ASP A 81 -3.04 -1.13 -15.87
CA ASP A 81 -3.56 0.11 -15.30
C ASP A 81 -3.16 0.24 -13.82
N TYR A 82 -2.64 1.40 -13.40
CA TYR A 82 -2.08 1.67 -12.06
C TYR A 82 -0.92 0.77 -11.59
N THR A 83 -0.51 -0.21 -12.39
CA THR A 83 0.61 -1.11 -12.11
C THR A 83 1.82 -0.80 -12.98
N LEU A 84 1.72 -0.99 -14.28
CA LEU A 84 2.73 -0.55 -15.24
C LEU A 84 2.49 0.91 -15.64
N MET A 85 1.22 1.31 -15.77
CA MET A 85 0.81 2.65 -16.16
C MET A 85 0.45 3.50 -14.95
N HIS A 86 1.28 4.52 -14.70
CA HIS A 86 1.08 5.46 -13.62
C HIS A 86 0.27 6.67 -14.10
N TYR A 87 -1.03 6.64 -13.85
CA TYR A 87 -1.89 7.77 -14.14
C TYR A 87 -1.68 8.93 -13.16
N ASN A 88 -1.81 10.16 -13.65
CA ASN A 88 -2.01 11.34 -12.82
C ASN A 88 -3.42 11.25 -12.22
N VAL A 89 -3.51 10.90 -10.93
CA VAL A 89 -4.78 10.68 -10.23
C VAL A 89 -5.70 11.88 -10.34
N ILE A 90 -5.18 13.10 -10.19
CA ILE A 90 -5.99 14.33 -10.24
C ILE A 90 -6.60 14.51 -11.63
N ALA A 91 -5.79 14.36 -12.68
CA ALA A 91 -6.28 14.49 -14.05
C ALA A 91 -7.24 13.35 -14.42
N TRP A 92 -6.90 12.11 -14.08
CA TRP A 92 -7.70 10.94 -14.45
C TRP A 92 -9.02 10.86 -13.67
N GLU A 93 -8.94 10.83 -12.34
CA GLU A 93 -10.12 10.70 -11.48
C GLU A 93 -10.96 11.98 -11.49
N GLY A 94 -10.35 13.15 -11.67
CA GLY A 94 -11.08 14.40 -11.85
C GLY A 94 -11.97 14.36 -13.10
N ARG A 95 -11.45 13.88 -14.23
CA ARG A 95 -12.27 13.72 -15.45
C ARG A 95 -13.33 12.64 -15.29
N ALA A 96 -13.02 11.51 -14.64
CA ALA A 96 -14.01 10.49 -14.33
C ALA A 96 -15.15 11.03 -13.44
N TYR A 97 -14.80 11.86 -12.45
CA TYR A 97 -15.74 12.58 -11.60
C TYR A 97 -16.62 13.55 -12.40
N ASP A 98 -16.03 14.36 -13.30
CA ASP A 98 -16.78 15.30 -14.15
C ASP A 98 -17.87 14.58 -14.96
N TYR A 99 -17.51 13.49 -15.65
CA TYR A 99 -18.45 12.68 -16.41
C TYR A 99 -19.53 12.05 -15.50
N CYS A 100 -19.16 11.62 -14.29
CA CYS A 100 -20.12 11.12 -13.30
C CYS A 100 -21.14 12.21 -12.93
N MET A 101 -20.68 13.43 -12.61
CA MET A 101 -21.55 14.56 -12.29
C MET A 101 -22.45 14.95 -13.46
N GLU A 102 -21.93 14.99 -14.69
CA GLU A 102 -22.74 15.24 -15.88
C GLU A 102 -23.84 14.18 -16.08
N ASN A 103 -23.51 12.91 -15.88
CA ASN A 103 -24.47 11.81 -16.00
C ASN A 103 -25.54 11.85 -14.90
N LEU A 104 -25.17 12.22 -13.68
CA LEU A 104 -26.11 12.46 -12.58
C LEU A 104 -27.02 13.67 -12.89
N LYS A 105 -26.46 14.76 -13.43
CA LYS A 105 -27.21 15.95 -13.85
C LYS A 105 -28.26 15.63 -14.91
N LYS A 106 -27.90 14.82 -15.93
CA LYS A 106 -28.81 14.39 -17.00
C LYS A 106 -30.04 13.65 -16.49
N VAL A 107 -29.92 12.94 -15.36
CA VAL A 107 -31.05 12.23 -14.74
C VAL A 107 -31.71 13.04 -13.61
N GLY A 108 -31.30 14.28 -13.38
CA GLY A 108 -31.99 15.24 -12.50
C GLY A 108 -31.39 15.43 -11.10
N PHE A 109 -30.19 14.89 -10.80
CA PHE A 109 -29.54 15.11 -9.50
C PHE A 109 -28.96 16.54 -9.37
N PRO A 110 -29.01 17.14 -8.17
CA PRO A 110 -28.50 18.48 -7.91
C PRO A 110 -26.97 18.49 -7.70
N VAL A 111 -26.22 18.50 -8.79
CA VAL A 111 -24.74 18.46 -8.76
C VAL A 111 -24.08 19.85 -8.83
N ASP A 112 -24.85 20.91 -9.07
CA ASP A 112 -24.30 22.25 -9.28
C ASP A 112 -23.53 22.77 -8.05
N GLY A 113 -22.32 23.27 -8.26
CA GLY A 113 -21.42 23.76 -7.22
C GLY A 113 -20.58 22.68 -6.53
N LEU A 114 -20.67 21.41 -6.94
CA LEU A 114 -19.75 20.37 -6.50
C LEU A 114 -18.48 20.38 -7.36
N ALA A 115 -17.35 20.05 -6.74
CA ALA A 115 -16.04 19.95 -7.39
C ALA A 115 -15.27 18.75 -6.84
N PHE A 116 -14.39 18.18 -7.65
CA PHE A 116 -13.55 17.06 -7.24
C PHE A 116 -12.51 17.50 -6.18
N ASP A 117 -12.54 16.87 -5.01
CA ASP A 117 -11.54 17.03 -3.95
C ASP A 117 -10.81 15.68 -3.76
N PRO A 118 -9.59 15.50 -4.31
CA PRO A 118 -8.84 14.25 -4.19
C PRO A 118 -8.39 13.96 -2.75
N ASP A 119 -8.30 14.97 -1.88
CA ASP A 119 -7.84 14.80 -0.48
C ASP A 119 -8.96 14.31 0.46
N LEU A 120 -10.21 14.30 -0.02
CA LEU A 120 -11.38 13.83 0.73
C LEU A 120 -11.30 12.32 1.02
N VAL A 121 -10.63 11.56 0.15
CA VAL A 121 -10.58 10.09 0.18
C VAL A 121 -9.13 9.64 0.07
N ILE A 122 -8.73 8.69 0.90
CA ILE A 122 -7.49 7.92 0.68
C ILE A 122 -7.84 6.46 0.38
N ARG A 123 -6.91 5.76 -0.25
CA ARG A 123 -7.03 4.32 -0.46
C ARG A 123 -7.15 3.58 0.89
N GLY A 124 -7.93 2.51 0.91
CA GLY A 124 -8.10 1.66 2.09
C GLY A 124 -9.20 2.07 3.05
N LEU A 125 -9.93 3.15 2.75
CA LEU A 125 -11.16 3.49 3.46
C LEU A 125 -12.30 2.54 3.07
N VAL A 126 -13.37 2.55 3.86
CA VAL A 126 -14.53 1.69 3.66
C VAL A 126 -15.80 2.55 3.65
N ILE A 127 -16.63 2.42 2.63
CA ILE A 127 -17.94 3.06 2.60
C ILE A 127 -18.93 2.21 3.41
N ASP A 128 -19.68 2.87 4.29
CA ASP A 128 -20.88 2.36 4.95
C ASP A 128 -22.13 2.78 4.17
N LYS A 129 -22.65 1.88 3.34
CA LYS A 129 -23.83 2.13 2.50
C LYS A 129 -25.13 2.23 3.31
N GLU A 130 -25.14 1.82 4.57
CA GLU A 130 -26.32 1.93 5.44
C GLU A 130 -26.39 3.28 6.16
N LYS A 131 -25.24 3.90 6.45
CA LYS A 131 -25.16 5.15 7.23
C LYS A 131 -24.68 6.37 6.43
N GLY A 132 -24.35 6.23 5.15
CA GLY A 132 -23.83 7.35 4.35
C GLY A 132 -22.45 7.81 4.80
N ASN A 133 -21.64 6.91 5.35
CA ASN A 133 -20.35 7.25 5.95
C ASN A 133 -19.17 6.68 5.16
N LEU A 134 -18.04 7.35 5.26
CA LEU A 134 -16.73 6.82 4.91
C LEU A 134 -15.96 6.58 6.22
N VAL A 135 -15.40 5.38 6.39
CA VAL A 135 -14.76 4.97 7.65
C VAL A 135 -13.34 4.47 7.44
N LYS A 136 -12.49 4.70 8.45
CA LYS A 136 -11.13 4.19 8.54
C LYS A 136 -11.02 3.19 9.70
N PRO A 137 -11.10 1.88 9.43
CA PRO A 137 -10.96 0.85 10.44
C PRO A 137 -9.50 0.45 10.71
N ASP A 138 -9.24 -0.03 11.92
CA ASP A 138 -8.00 -0.75 12.26
C ASP A 138 -7.98 -2.17 11.71
N ARG A 139 -6.87 -2.89 11.91
CA ARG A 139 -6.72 -4.27 11.48
C ARG A 139 -7.79 -5.20 12.05
N PHE A 140 -8.43 -4.88 13.18
CA PHE A 140 -9.49 -5.72 13.76
C PHE A 140 -10.89 -5.34 13.27
N GLY A 141 -11.02 -4.25 12.52
CA GLY A 141 -12.28 -3.76 11.98
C GLY A 141 -12.95 -2.70 12.86
N TYR A 142 -12.30 -2.23 13.94
CA TYR A 142 -12.83 -1.13 14.73
C TYR A 142 -12.62 0.20 14.00
N VAL A 143 -13.70 0.96 13.84
CA VAL A 143 -13.65 2.28 13.22
C VAL A 143 -12.90 3.26 14.14
N LYS A 144 -11.82 3.88 13.61
CA LYS A 144 -11.02 4.88 14.34
C LYS A 144 -11.30 6.31 13.91
N ARG A 145 -11.62 6.52 12.63
CA ARG A 145 -12.06 7.81 12.08
C ARG A 145 -13.23 7.56 11.14
N ALA A 146 -14.16 8.51 11.07
CA ALA A 146 -15.28 8.45 10.13
C ALA A 146 -15.65 9.84 9.64
N MET A 147 -16.28 9.89 8.48
CA MET A 147 -16.80 11.06 7.83
C MET A 147 -18.23 10.75 7.37
N HIS A 148 -19.17 11.66 7.62
CA HIS A 148 -20.54 11.58 7.10
C HIS A 148 -20.70 12.65 6.03
N GLY A 149 -21.09 12.25 4.83
CA GLY A 149 -20.96 13.11 3.65
C GLY A 149 -19.53 13.64 3.56
N THR A 150 -19.33 14.95 3.54
CA THR A 150 -17.99 15.57 3.53
C THR A 150 -17.48 16.05 4.90
N LYS A 151 -18.22 15.76 5.98
CA LYS A 151 -17.95 16.27 7.34
C LYS A 151 -17.35 15.18 8.24
N MET A 152 -16.16 15.45 8.81
CA MET A 152 -15.51 14.55 9.76
C MET A 152 -16.34 14.42 11.04
N LEU A 153 -16.52 13.19 11.52
CA LEU A 153 -17.22 12.89 12.77
C LEU A 153 -16.26 12.98 13.96
N SER A 154 -16.78 13.48 15.10
CA SER A 154 -16.01 13.51 16.35
C SER A 154 -15.76 12.10 16.89
N ASN A 155 -14.68 11.90 17.65
CA ASN A 155 -14.39 10.61 18.30
C ASN A 155 -15.55 10.08 19.15
N ARG A 156 -16.30 11.00 19.79
CA ARG A 156 -17.50 10.66 20.57
C ARG A 156 -18.59 10.10 19.66
N THR A 157 -18.89 10.79 18.56
CA THR A 157 -19.90 10.37 17.58
C THR A 157 -19.52 9.04 16.94
N VAL A 158 -18.24 8.83 16.61
CA VAL A 158 -17.75 7.54 16.10
C VAL A 158 -17.96 6.43 17.10
N SER A 159 -17.63 6.65 18.38
CA SER A 159 -17.82 5.66 19.45
C SER A 159 -19.31 5.32 19.67
N GLU A 160 -20.19 6.33 19.66
CA GLU A 160 -21.63 6.15 19.79
C GLU A 160 -22.22 5.38 18.59
N MET A 161 -21.76 5.66 17.36
CA MET A 161 -22.26 5.03 16.15
C MET A 161 -21.69 3.62 15.89
N TYR A 162 -20.42 3.39 16.21
CA TYR A 162 -19.67 2.21 15.78
C TYR A 162 -19.01 1.42 16.92
N GLY A 163 -19.16 1.82 18.19
CA GLY A 163 -18.43 1.21 19.31
C GLY A 163 -18.63 -0.30 19.51
N ARG A 164 -19.68 -0.88 18.94
CA ARG A 164 -19.95 -2.33 18.94
C ARG A 164 -20.02 -2.94 17.54
N GLU A 165 -19.74 -2.14 16.52
CA GLU A 165 -19.92 -2.51 15.13
C GLU A 165 -18.57 -2.60 14.43
N LEU A 166 -18.23 -3.82 14.02
CA LEU A 166 -17.01 -4.08 13.29
C LEU A 166 -17.26 -4.03 11.80
N VAL A 167 -16.31 -3.45 11.08
CA VAL A 167 -16.26 -3.56 9.63
C VAL A 167 -15.96 -5.01 9.27
N ASP A 168 -16.88 -5.61 8.50
CA ASP A 168 -16.76 -6.96 7.98
C ASP A 168 -16.93 -6.94 6.47
N LEU A 169 -15.80 -6.99 5.74
CA LEU A 169 -15.80 -6.91 4.28
C LEU A 169 -16.52 -8.07 3.59
N ARG A 170 -16.89 -9.14 4.30
CA ARG A 170 -17.74 -10.20 3.76
C ARG A 170 -19.19 -9.76 3.58
N LYS A 171 -19.60 -8.67 4.25
CA LYS A 171 -20.94 -8.08 4.16
C LYS A 171 -20.97 -6.96 3.12
N GLU A 172 -20.70 -7.32 1.86
CA GLU A 172 -20.66 -6.40 0.71
C GLU A 172 -21.96 -5.62 0.51
N SER A 173 -23.09 -6.13 1.02
CA SER A 173 -24.37 -5.41 0.98
C SER A 173 -24.36 -4.07 1.73
N ARG A 174 -23.41 -3.89 2.66
CA ARG A 174 -23.21 -2.69 3.47
C ARG A 174 -21.83 -2.07 3.26
N TRP A 175 -20.78 -2.87 3.43
CA TRP A 175 -19.41 -2.37 3.43
C TRP A 175 -18.81 -2.46 2.04
N GLU A 176 -18.31 -1.34 1.53
CA GLU A 176 -17.54 -1.29 0.27
C GLU A 176 -16.10 -0.88 0.57
N PHE A 177 -15.12 -1.69 0.17
CA PHE A 177 -13.71 -1.41 0.44
C PHE A 177 -13.06 -0.69 -0.73
N LEU A 178 -12.54 0.51 -0.49
CA LEU A 178 -11.85 1.30 -1.51
C LEU A 178 -10.43 0.78 -1.69
N ASN A 179 -10.28 -0.20 -2.57
CA ASN A 179 -9.06 -0.98 -2.77
C ASN A 179 -8.17 -0.47 -3.91
N THR A 180 -8.64 0.44 -4.75
CA THR A 180 -7.92 1.03 -5.89
C THR A 180 -8.10 2.54 -5.98
N LEU A 181 -7.24 3.18 -6.75
CA LEU A 181 -7.34 4.61 -7.05
C LEU A 181 -8.54 4.95 -7.95
N PHE A 182 -9.06 3.98 -8.73
CA PHE A 182 -10.32 4.13 -9.49
C PHE A 182 -11.55 4.37 -8.61
N SER A 183 -11.47 4.04 -7.32
CA SER A 183 -12.60 4.20 -6.39
C SER A 183 -12.66 5.61 -5.79
N VAL A 184 -11.66 6.46 -6.04
CA VAL A 184 -11.58 7.82 -5.45
C VAL A 184 -12.69 8.70 -6.01
N SER A 185 -12.86 8.76 -7.33
CA SER A 185 -13.95 9.54 -7.95
C SER A 185 -15.34 9.09 -7.49
N GLU A 186 -15.58 7.77 -7.39
CA GLU A 186 -16.84 7.23 -6.89
C GLU A 186 -17.12 7.66 -5.44
N ALA A 187 -16.13 7.49 -4.56
CA ALA A 187 -16.27 7.81 -3.16
C ALA A 187 -16.46 9.32 -2.93
N VAL A 188 -15.73 10.17 -3.65
CA VAL A 188 -15.91 11.64 -3.59
C VAL A 188 -17.31 12.03 -4.05
N ALA A 189 -17.74 11.54 -5.21
CA ALA A 189 -19.08 11.77 -5.73
C ALA A 189 -20.16 11.32 -4.74
N TYR A 190 -20.03 10.11 -4.19
CA TYR A 190 -20.99 9.56 -3.25
C TYR A 190 -21.07 10.38 -1.96
N MET A 191 -19.93 10.76 -1.36
CA MET A 191 -19.89 11.56 -0.13
C MET A 191 -20.53 12.95 -0.31
N GLN A 192 -20.28 13.62 -1.43
CA GLN A 192 -20.93 14.90 -1.71
C GLN A 192 -22.43 14.76 -1.98
N MET A 193 -22.84 13.66 -2.62
CA MET A 193 -24.25 13.38 -2.84
C MET A 193 -24.98 13.00 -1.54
N VAL A 194 -24.29 12.43 -0.54
CA VAL A 194 -24.84 12.23 0.81
C VAL A 194 -25.20 13.58 1.42
N ASP A 195 -24.33 14.59 1.34
CA ASP A 195 -24.65 15.95 1.83
C ASP A 195 -25.91 16.51 1.14
N ARG A 196 -26.05 16.30 -0.18
CA ARG A 196 -27.25 16.73 -0.94
C ARG A 196 -28.52 16.02 -0.51
N LEU A 197 -28.42 14.73 -0.18
CA LEU A 197 -29.54 13.94 0.32
C LEU A 197 -29.99 14.47 1.69
N ASP A 198 -29.05 14.73 2.60
CA ASP A 198 -29.32 15.22 3.95
C ASP A 198 -29.88 16.65 3.96
N ASP A 199 -29.41 17.49 3.03
CA ASP A 199 -29.94 18.85 2.84
C ASP A 199 -31.36 18.85 2.21
N GLY A 200 -31.91 17.68 1.85
CA GLY A 200 -33.23 17.56 1.24
C GLY A 200 -33.32 18.12 -0.19
N THR A 201 -32.17 18.30 -0.86
CA THR A 201 -32.10 18.92 -2.20
C THR A 201 -32.44 17.94 -3.32
N ILE A 202 -32.38 16.63 -3.05
CA ILE A 202 -32.71 15.59 -4.03
C ILE A 202 -34.23 15.53 -4.21
N ALA A 203 -34.69 15.83 -5.42
CA ALA A 203 -36.11 15.88 -5.73
C ALA A 203 -36.79 14.51 -5.55
N ALA A 204 -37.96 14.49 -4.89
CA ALA A 204 -38.72 13.26 -4.61
C ALA A 204 -39.10 12.44 -5.87
N GLN A 205 -39.11 13.07 -7.04
CA GLN A 205 -39.36 12.43 -8.34
C GLN A 205 -38.26 11.43 -8.75
N LEU A 206 -37.08 11.50 -8.15
CA LEU A 206 -36.00 10.51 -8.32
C LEU A 206 -36.24 9.24 -7.49
N GLY A 207 -37.31 9.21 -6.69
CA GLY A 207 -37.69 8.13 -5.79
C GLY A 207 -37.20 8.35 -4.35
N PRO A 208 -37.71 7.55 -3.40
CA PRO A 208 -37.21 7.55 -2.02
C PRO A 208 -35.80 6.94 -2.01
N LEU A 209 -34.78 7.79 -2.14
CA LEU A 209 -33.39 7.37 -2.12
C LEU A 209 -32.91 7.31 -0.67
N ASP A 210 -32.53 6.11 -0.24
CA ASP A 210 -31.65 5.92 0.90
C ASP A 210 -30.17 6.00 0.44
N TYR A 211 -29.23 6.00 1.38
CA TYR A 211 -27.80 6.04 1.09
C TYR A 211 -27.35 4.90 0.16
N LYS A 212 -27.94 3.71 0.30
CA LYS A 212 -27.64 2.56 -0.56
C LYS A 212 -28.14 2.75 -1.98
N GLY A 213 -29.34 3.30 -2.16
CA GLY A 213 -29.91 3.67 -3.45
C GLY A 213 -29.08 4.77 -4.12
N LEU A 214 -28.60 5.74 -3.35
CA LEU A 214 -27.71 6.79 -3.81
C LEU A 214 -26.37 6.25 -4.28
N TYR A 215 -25.73 5.37 -3.51
CA TYR A 215 -24.50 4.69 -3.90
C TYR A 215 -24.65 3.98 -5.25
N LYS A 216 -25.75 3.23 -5.44
CA LYS A 216 -26.06 2.57 -6.71
C LYS A 216 -26.27 3.57 -7.86
N ALA A 217 -26.85 4.74 -7.60
CA ALA A 217 -27.04 5.77 -8.62
C ALA A 217 -25.69 6.35 -9.08
N VAL A 218 -24.82 6.68 -8.13
CA VAL A 218 -23.45 7.18 -8.40
C VAL A 218 -22.64 6.13 -9.16
N GLY A 219 -22.61 4.88 -8.70
CA GLY A 219 -21.87 3.80 -9.38
C GLY A 219 -22.35 3.57 -10.82
N ARG A 220 -23.66 3.66 -11.08
CA ARG A 220 -24.20 3.59 -12.46
C ARG A 220 -23.76 4.77 -13.33
N ALA A 221 -23.73 5.99 -12.78
CA ALA A 221 -23.32 7.18 -13.50
C ALA A 221 -21.82 7.12 -13.87
N LEU A 222 -20.99 6.65 -12.94
CA LEU A 222 -19.56 6.45 -13.17
C LEU A 222 -19.29 5.29 -14.13
N PHE A 223 -20.03 4.18 -14.04
CA PHE A 223 -19.90 3.07 -14.98
C PHE A 223 -20.21 3.50 -16.42
N ARG A 224 -21.23 4.34 -16.63
CA ARG A 224 -21.52 4.92 -17.95
C ARG A 224 -20.36 5.75 -18.48
N ALA A 225 -19.69 6.54 -17.62
CA ALA A 225 -18.50 7.28 -18.01
C ALA A 225 -17.35 6.38 -18.50
N HIS A 226 -17.16 5.22 -17.86
CA HIS A 226 -16.12 4.25 -18.23
C HIS A 226 -16.47 3.43 -19.48
N VAL A 227 -17.76 3.07 -19.66
CA VAL A 227 -18.22 2.22 -20.78
C VAL A 227 -18.48 3.00 -22.06
N GLU A 228 -18.87 4.27 -21.99
CA GLU A 228 -19.09 5.09 -23.19
C GLU A 228 -17.79 5.41 -23.96
N GLY A 229 -16.62 4.96 -23.49
CA GLY A 229 -15.34 5.07 -24.18
C GLY A 229 -14.80 6.50 -24.30
N GLN A 230 -15.58 7.50 -23.92
CA GLN A 230 -15.24 8.93 -24.00
C GLN A 230 -13.99 9.24 -23.18
N LEU A 231 -13.93 8.78 -21.93
CA LEU A 231 -12.76 8.96 -21.06
C LEU A 231 -11.51 8.34 -21.71
N LYS A 232 -11.56 7.05 -22.06
CA LYS A 232 -10.44 6.37 -22.74
C LYS A 232 -10.02 7.06 -24.03
N SER A 233 -10.96 7.53 -24.84
CA SER A 233 -10.69 8.24 -26.09
C SER A 233 -9.98 9.59 -25.85
N GLU A 234 -10.42 10.34 -24.84
CA GLU A 234 -9.80 11.60 -24.43
C GLU A 234 -8.35 11.37 -23.98
N ILE A 235 -8.12 10.37 -23.13
CA ILE A 235 -6.77 9.99 -22.69
C ILE A 235 -5.89 9.58 -23.87
N MET A 236 -6.37 8.69 -24.74
CA MET A 236 -5.57 8.25 -25.89
C MET A 236 -5.21 9.39 -26.84
N SER A 237 -6.02 10.45 -26.87
CA SER A 237 -5.76 11.63 -27.71
C SER A 237 -4.63 12.50 -27.17
N LYS A 238 -4.42 12.53 -25.85
CA LYS A 238 -3.42 13.36 -25.14
C LYS A 238 -2.84 12.64 -23.91
N PRO A 239 -2.18 11.48 -24.09
CA PRO A 239 -1.73 10.64 -22.98
C PRO A 239 -0.78 11.37 -22.02
N GLU A 240 -0.02 12.36 -22.50
CA GLU A 240 0.90 13.17 -21.71
C GLU A 240 0.25 14.00 -20.60
N LEU A 241 -1.06 14.25 -20.68
CA LEU A 241 -1.81 14.93 -19.60
C LEU A 241 -2.22 13.97 -18.48
N PHE A 242 -2.29 12.68 -18.79
CA PHE A 242 -2.89 11.67 -17.92
C PHE A 242 -1.89 10.65 -17.39
N VAL A 243 -0.76 10.45 -18.07
CA VAL A 243 0.26 9.48 -17.67
C VAL A 243 1.60 10.18 -17.58
N THR A 244 2.32 9.90 -16.49
CA THR A 244 3.73 10.27 -16.35
C THR A 244 4.57 9.03 -16.60
N PRO A 245 5.26 8.91 -17.75
CA PRO A 245 6.03 7.72 -18.03
C PRO A 245 7.22 7.57 -17.07
N ASP A 246 7.44 6.34 -16.63
CA ASP A 246 8.56 5.97 -15.78
C ASP A 246 9.72 5.47 -16.65
N PRO A 247 10.84 6.21 -16.76
CA PRO A 247 11.94 5.85 -17.65
C PRO A 247 12.69 4.58 -17.21
N GLU A 248 12.60 4.19 -15.94
CA GLU A 248 13.30 3.01 -15.41
C GLU A 248 12.48 1.73 -15.58
N LEU A 249 11.16 1.85 -15.72
CA LEU A 249 10.27 0.70 -15.83
C LEU A 249 10.60 -0.23 -17.02
N PRO A 250 10.83 0.26 -18.25
CA PRO A 250 11.13 -0.61 -19.39
C PRO A 250 12.42 -1.40 -19.19
N LEU A 251 13.44 -0.80 -18.59
CA LEU A 251 14.70 -1.47 -18.26
C LEU A 251 14.49 -2.53 -17.17
N ALA A 252 13.69 -2.24 -16.13
CA ALA A 252 13.36 -3.22 -15.09
C ALA A 252 12.71 -4.49 -15.67
N LEU A 253 11.82 -4.34 -16.66
CA LEU A 253 11.22 -5.48 -17.34
C LEU A 253 12.22 -6.17 -18.27
N LEU A 254 13.07 -5.41 -18.97
CA LEU A 254 14.09 -5.98 -19.85
C LEU A 254 15.07 -6.87 -19.06
N ASP A 255 15.58 -6.39 -17.92
CA ASP A 255 16.46 -7.17 -17.03
C ASP A 255 15.80 -8.48 -16.57
N GLN A 256 14.51 -8.45 -16.27
CA GLN A 256 13.76 -9.66 -15.88
C GLN A 256 13.64 -10.65 -17.05
N LYS A 257 13.32 -10.15 -18.24
CA LYS A 257 13.21 -10.97 -19.46
C LYS A 257 14.57 -11.60 -19.81
N GLU A 258 15.64 -10.81 -19.79
CA GLU A 258 17.00 -11.26 -20.11
C GLU A 258 17.57 -12.21 -19.05
N ALA A 259 17.11 -12.11 -17.80
CA ALA A 259 17.35 -13.09 -16.75
C ALA A 259 16.59 -14.42 -16.96
N GLY A 260 15.86 -14.59 -18.08
CA GLY A 260 15.18 -15.83 -18.47
C GLY A 260 13.74 -15.95 -17.97
N LYS A 261 13.17 -14.90 -17.38
CA LYS A 261 11.78 -14.92 -16.88
C LYS A 261 10.79 -14.73 -18.04
N LYS A 262 9.69 -15.47 -17.99
CA LYS A 262 8.55 -15.26 -18.90
C LYS A 262 7.71 -14.08 -18.44
N LEU A 263 7.56 -13.06 -19.28
CA LEU A 263 6.78 -11.87 -18.93
C LEU A 263 5.38 -11.93 -19.54
N LEU A 264 4.37 -11.68 -18.71
CA LEU A 264 2.96 -11.72 -19.09
C LEU A 264 2.33 -10.35 -18.83
N LEU A 265 1.55 -9.84 -19.78
CA LEU A 265 0.67 -8.70 -19.55
C LEU A 265 -0.77 -9.23 -19.44
N ILE A 266 -1.46 -8.94 -18.33
CA ILE A 266 -2.83 -9.42 -18.08
C ILE A 266 -3.66 -8.22 -17.60
N THR A 267 -4.44 -7.63 -18.51
CA THR A 267 -5.19 -6.39 -18.27
C THR A 267 -6.68 -6.53 -18.61
N ASN A 268 -7.52 -5.78 -17.89
CA ASN A 268 -8.94 -5.63 -18.22
C ASN A 268 -9.17 -4.68 -19.41
N SER A 269 -8.18 -3.89 -19.79
CA SER A 269 -8.27 -2.98 -20.94
C SER A 269 -8.30 -3.74 -22.28
N ASP A 270 -8.91 -3.13 -23.30
CA ASP A 270 -8.92 -3.62 -24.68
C ASP A 270 -7.58 -3.36 -25.39
N TYR A 271 -7.34 -4.04 -26.51
CA TYR A 271 -6.06 -3.96 -27.20
C TYR A 271 -5.72 -2.58 -27.76
N HIS A 272 -6.70 -1.84 -28.30
CA HIS A 272 -6.41 -0.52 -28.88
C HIS A 272 -5.93 0.46 -27.82
N TYR A 273 -6.61 0.47 -26.68
CA TYR A 273 -6.20 1.28 -25.53
C TYR A 273 -4.82 0.83 -25.02
N THR A 274 -4.63 -0.47 -24.78
CA THR A 274 -3.36 -1.02 -24.30
C THR A 274 -2.19 -0.69 -25.22
N ASP A 275 -2.33 -0.92 -26.53
CA ASP A 275 -1.26 -0.67 -27.49
C ASP A 275 -0.86 0.80 -27.53
N LYS A 276 -1.84 1.72 -27.58
CA LYS A 276 -1.58 3.16 -27.60
C LYS A 276 -0.84 3.64 -26.35
N MET A 277 -1.29 3.22 -25.17
CA MET A 277 -0.72 3.65 -23.90
C MET A 277 0.66 3.03 -23.65
N MET A 278 0.84 1.74 -23.97
CA MET A 278 2.11 1.06 -23.82
C MET A 278 3.17 1.63 -24.79
N GLN A 279 2.81 1.92 -26.04
CA GLN A 279 3.73 2.58 -26.98
C GLN A 279 4.22 3.93 -26.47
N HIS A 280 3.31 4.75 -25.94
CA HIS A 280 3.65 6.07 -25.38
C HIS A 280 4.63 5.97 -24.21
N SER A 281 4.40 5.00 -23.32
CA SER A 281 5.12 4.90 -22.04
C SER A 281 6.41 4.08 -22.10
N PHE A 282 6.53 3.12 -23.02
CA PHE A 282 7.66 2.18 -23.07
C PHE A 282 8.63 2.44 -24.23
N ASN A 283 8.14 2.55 -25.47
CA ASN A 283 8.97 2.40 -26.67
C ASN A 283 10.16 3.37 -26.71
N ARG A 284 9.98 4.61 -26.26
CA ARG A 284 11.04 5.64 -26.27
C ARG A 284 12.21 5.35 -25.32
N PHE A 285 12.04 4.41 -24.39
CA PHE A 285 13.05 4.04 -23.40
C PHE A 285 13.61 2.63 -23.66
N LEU A 286 13.13 1.93 -24.70
CA LEU A 286 13.63 0.62 -25.08
C LEU A 286 14.76 0.75 -26.11
N PRO A 287 15.79 -0.12 -26.05
CA PRO A 287 16.91 -0.10 -26.98
C PRO A 287 16.56 -0.74 -28.34
N ASN A 288 17.41 -0.54 -29.35
CA ASN A 288 17.44 -1.31 -30.61
C ASN A 288 16.09 -1.38 -31.36
N ASP A 289 15.37 -0.26 -31.44
CA ASP A 289 14.05 -0.15 -32.08
C ASP A 289 12.98 -1.12 -31.53
N MET A 290 13.21 -1.67 -30.33
CA MET A 290 12.32 -2.61 -29.66
C MET A 290 11.01 -1.92 -29.25
N GLY A 291 9.90 -2.59 -29.52
CA GLY A 291 8.58 -2.17 -29.06
C GLY A 291 8.21 -2.81 -27.73
N TRP A 292 7.23 -2.24 -27.04
CA TRP A 292 6.71 -2.80 -25.78
C TRP A 292 6.26 -4.26 -25.91
N ARG A 293 5.73 -4.68 -27.08
CA ARG A 293 5.29 -6.06 -27.34
C ARG A 293 6.44 -7.05 -27.24
N ASP A 294 7.66 -6.64 -27.58
CA ASP A 294 8.84 -7.49 -27.54
C ASP A 294 9.26 -7.82 -26.11
N LEU A 295 8.83 -7.06 -25.10
CA LEU A 295 9.08 -7.37 -23.69
C LEU A 295 8.29 -8.60 -23.24
N PHE A 296 7.05 -8.76 -23.69
CA PHE A 296 6.11 -9.74 -23.15
C PHE A 296 6.05 -11.02 -23.98
N ASP A 297 6.21 -12.17 -23.32
CA ASP A 297 6.00 -13.48 -23.92
C ASP A 297 4.51 -13.74 -24.21
N ILE A 298 3.60 -13.26 -23.37
CA ILE A 298 2.14 -13.41 -23.59
C ILE A 298 1.45 -12.11 -23.21
N VAL A 299 0.56 -11.61 -24.07
CA VAL A 299 -0.32 -10.47 -23.75
C VAL A 299 -1.76 -10.93 -23.75
N ILE A 300 -2.48 -10.67 -22.67
CA ILE A 300 -3.90 -10.96 -22.46
C ILE A 300 -4.62 -9.64 -22.16
N VAL A 301 -5.45 -9.21 -23.09
CA VAL A 301 -6.34 -8.05 -22.95
C VAL A 301 -7.75 -8.51 -22.59
N SER A 302 -8.59 -7.59 -22.11
CA SER A 302 -9.99 -7.88 -21.74
C SER A 302 -10.11 -9.13 -20.84
N ALA A 303 -9.19 -9.27 -19.88
CA ALA A 303 -9.05 -10.48 -19.05
C ALA A 303 -10.27 -10.76 -18.16
N ARG A 304 -11.04 -9.71 -17.80
CA ARG A 304 -12.20 -9.77 -16.88
C ARG A 304 -11.81 -10.24 -15.48
N LYS A 305 -10.69 -9.75 -14.95
CA LYS A 305 -10.35 -9.92 -13.53
C LYS A 305 -11.49 -9.36 -12.66
N PRO A 306 -11.93 -10.07 -11.60
CA PRO A 306 -11.31 -11.25 -11.00
C PRO A 306 -11.63 -12.60 -11.65
N GLU A 307 -12.62 -12.69 -12.55
CA GLU A 307 -13.09 -13.95 -13.14
C GLU A 307 -11.97 -14.73 -13.82
N PHE A 308 -11.00 -14.02 -14.44
CA PHE A 308 -9.78 -14.60 -15.00
C PHE A 308 -9.06 -15.60 -14.07
N PHE A 309 -9.02 -15.32 -12.77
CA PHE A 309 -8.33 -16.15 -11.77
C PHE A 309 -9.24 -17.23 -11.15
N GLN A 310 -10.56 -17.07 -11.27
CA GLN A 310 -11.55 -17.89 -10.57
C GLN A 310 -12.22 -18.92 -11.48
N MET A 311 -12.38 -18.58 -12.75
CA MET A 311 -13.26 -19.29 -13.69
C MET A 311 -12.49 -19.66 -14.96
N SER A 312 -12.97 -20.71 -15.63
CA SER A 312 -12.47 -21.08 -16.95
C SER A 312 -13.30 -20.39 -18.03
N HIS A 313 -12.72 -19.34 -18.62
CA HIS A 313 -13.32 -18.65 -19.77
C HIS A 313 -12.60 -18.99 -21.08
N PRO A 314 -13.31 -18.98 -22.22
CA PRO A 314 -12.68 -19.11 -23.53
C PRO A 314 -11.63 -18.03 -23.76
N MET A 315 -10.55 -18.40 -24.45
CA MET A 315 -9.50 -17.50 -24.89
C MET A 315 -9.59 -17.33 -26.41
N TYR A 316 -9.36 -16.12 -26.89
CA TYR A 316 -9.30 -15.82 -28.32
C TYR A 316 -7.96 -15.20 -28.65
N GLU A 317 -7.32 -15.64 -29.73
CA GLU A 317 -6.11 -15.01 -30.26
C GLU A 317 -6.50 -13.84 -31.15
N VAL A 318 -5.92 -12.67 -30.90
CA VAL A 318 -6.06 -11.49 -31.75
C VAL A 318 -5.07 -11.62 -32.90
N VAL A 319 -5.58 -11.81 -34.12
CA VAL A 319 -4.77 -12.17 -35.30
C VAL A 319 -4.49 -11.00 -36.24
N THR A 320 -5.20 -9.87 -36.09
CA THR A 320 -4.96 -8.66 -36.88
C THR A 320 -4.92 -7.42 -35.99
N GLY A 321 -4.28 -6.35 -36.47
CA GLY A 321 -4.28 -5.04 -35.79
C GLY A 321 -5.67 -4.40 -35.70
N GLU A 322 -6.63 -4.85 -36.52
CA GLU A 322 -8.05 -4.43 -36.47
C GLU A 322 -8.87 -5.20 -35.42
N GLY A 323 -8.25 -6.15 -34.70
CA GLY A 323 -8.92 -6.87 -33.62
C GLY A 323 -9.69 -8.12 -34.05
N LEU A 324 -9.44 -8.68 -35.25
CA LEU A 324 -10.03 -9.97 -35.60
C LEU A 324 -9.53 -11.05 -34.64
N MET A 325 -10.46 -11.89 -34.19
CA MET A 325 -10.21 -12.89 -33.16
C MET A 325 -10.53 -14.29 -33.67
N ARG A 326 -9.71 -15.28 -33.28
CA ARG A 326 -10.02 -16.71 -33.47
C ARG A 326 -9.96 -17.47 -32.14
N PRO A 327 -10.78 -18.51 -31.93
CA PRO A 327 -10.69 -19.33 -30.72
C PRO A 327 -9.29 -19.91 -30.53
N CYS A 328 -8.79 -19.85 -29.29
CA CYS A 328 -7.48 -20.35 -28.92
C CYS A 328 -7.59 -21.21 -27.65
N PHE A 329 -7.00 -22.41 -27.69
CA PHE A 329 -7.03 -23.36 -26.58
C PHE A 329 -5.70 -23.45 -25.82
N LYS A 330 -4.63 -22.85 -26.36
CA LYS A 330 -3.29 -22.84 -25.77
C LYS A 330 -2.54 -21.58 -26.18
N ALA A 331 -2.13 -20.78 -25.20
CA ALA A 331 -1.32 -19.61 -25.42
C ALA A 331 0.09 -20.01 -25.87
N LYS A 332 0.69 -19.17 -26.70
CA LYS A 332 2.04 -19.33 -27.25
C LYS A 332 2.84 -18.07 -26.98
N THR A 333 4.15 -18.24 -26.84
CA THR A 333 5.10 -17.13 -26.75
C THR A 333 4.97 -16.21 -27.98
N GLY A 334 4.96 -14.90 -27.75
CA GLY A 334 4.70 -13.85 -28.74
C GLY A 334 3.20 -13.55 -28.95
N GLY A 335 2.30 -14.35 -28.40
CA GLY A 335 0.87 -14.25 -28.65
C GLY A 335 0.19 -13.02 -28.03
N LEU A 336 -0.91 -12.61 -28.65
CA LEU A 336 -1.85 -11.61 -28.16
C LEU A 336 -3.23 -12.26 -28.07
N TYR A 337 -3.85 -12.16 -26.89
CA TYR A 337 -5.07 -12.86 -26.57
C TYR A 337 -6.09 -11.94 -25.91
N SER A 338 -7.37 -12.28 -26.05
CA SER A 338 -8.50 -11.66 -25.36
C SER A 338 -9.22 -12.69 -24.49
N GLY A 339 -9.50 -12.33 -23.24
CA GLY A 339 -10.17 -13.19 -22.26
C GLY A 339 -9.27 -14.31 -21.74
N GLY A 340 -9.78 -15.55 -21.72
CA GLY A 340 -9.06 -16.70 -21.18
C GLY A 340 -9.11 -16.81 -19.65
N SER A 341 -8.24 -17.66 -19.11
CA SER A 341 -8.14 -17.90 -17.67
C SER A 341 -6.69 -18.17 -17.26
N ALA A 342 -6.38 -17.88 -16.01
CA ALA A 342 -5.05 -18.10 -15.45
C ALA A 342 -4.62 -19.58 -15.53
N GLN A 343 -5.55 -20.52 -15.34
CA GLN A 343 -5.26 -21.95 -15.50
C GLN A 343 -4.81 -22.30 -16.92
N MET A 344 -5.38 -21.64 -17.95
CA MET A 344 -4.92 -21.84 -19.32
C MET A 344 -3.49 -21.32 -19.51
N VAL A 345 -3.11 -20.23 -18.83
CA VAL A 345 -1.75 -19.68 -18.87
C VAL A 345 -0.76 -20.65 -18.22
N GLU A 346 -1.06 -21.16 -17.02
CA GLU A 346 -0.25 -22.19 -16.35
C GLU A 346 -0.04 -23.41 -17.24
N ASN A 347 -1.13 -23.95 -17.80
CA ASN A 347 -1.09 -25.11 -18.70
C ASN A 347 -0.33 -24.83 -20.00
N SER A 348 -0.38 -23.59 -20.49
CA SER A 348 0.29 -23.20 -21.73
C SER A 348 1.80 -23.10 -21.53
N LEU A 349 2.24 -22.58 -20.39
CA LEU A 349 3.64 -22.42 -20.03
C LEU A 349 4.25 -23.65 -19.36
N ASN A 350 3.42 -24.58 -18.88
CA ASN A 350 3.81 -25.74 -18.07
C ASN A 350 4.59 -25.30 -16.81
N ILE A 351 4.01 -24.35 -16.08
CA ILE A 351 4.58 -23.73 -14.87
C ILE A 351 3.55 -23.87 -13.74
N HIS A 352 4.01 -24.15 -12.52
CA HIS A 352 3.15 -24.21 -11.34
C HIS A 352 2.96 -22.84 -10.69
N GLY A 353 1.85 -22.65 -9.98
CA GLY A 353 1.49 -21.34 -9.44
C GLY A 353 2.56 -20.69 -8.55
N ASP A 354 3.30 -21.45 -7.74
CA ASP A 354 4.35 -20.93 -6.86
C ASP A 354 5.61 -20.43 -7.59
N GLU A 355 5.74 -20.74 -8.88
CA GLU A 355 6.76 -20.21 -9.80
C GLU A 355 6.30 -18.95 -10.56
N ILE A 356 5.05 -18.52 -10.35
CA ILE A 356 4.47 -17.33 -11.00
C ILE A 356 4.35 -16.20 -9.97
N LEU A 357 4.92 -15.04 -10.30
CA LEU A 357 4.68 -13.79 -9.57
C LEU A 357 3.67 -12.94 -10.32
N TYR A 358 2.54 -12.60 -9.71
CA TYR A 358 1.63 -11.60 -10.27
C TYR A 358 1.76 -10.27 -9.54
N VAL A 359 1.98 -9.22 -10.33
CA VAL A 359 2.17 -7.85 -9.88
C VAL A 359 0.96 -7.04 -10.32
N GLY A 360 0.26 -6.44 -9.36
CA GLY A 360 -0.93 -5.63 -9.62
C GLY A 360 -1.09 -4.55 -8.56
N ASP A 361 -1.98 -3.60 -8.81
CA ASP A 361 -2.34 -2.58 -7.84
C ASP A 361 -3.60 -2.98 -7.08
N HIS A 362 -4.48 -3.84 -7.60
CA HIS A 362 -5.77 -4.11 -6.96
C HIS A 362 -5.70 -5.28 -5.95
N ILE A 363 -5.77 -4.98 -4.65
CA ILE A 363 -5.62 -6.00 -3.57
C ILE A 363 -6.54 -7.21 -3.75
N TYR A 364 -7.82 -7.01 -4.05
CA TYR A 364 -8.73 -8.14 -4.19
C TYR A 364 -8.56 -8.87 -5.54
N THR A 365 -8.82 -8.21 -6.67
CA THR A 365 -8.81 -8.88 -7.99
C THR A 365 -7.46 -9.42 -8.39
N ASP A 366 -6.37 -8.74 -8.07
CA ASP A 366 -5.04 -9.10 -8.54
C ASP A 366 -4.29 -9.96 -7.53
N VAL A 367 -4.33 -9.59 -6.25
CA VAL A 367 -3.46 -10.19 -5.23
C VAL A 367 -4.19 -11.26 -4.42
N SER A 368 -5.41 -11.01 -3.95
CA SER A 368 -6.18 -12.01 -3.19
C SER A 368 -6.59 -13.18 -4.07
N GLN A 369 -7.14 -12.93 -5.26
CA GLN A 369 -7.69 -14.02 -6.08
C GLN A 369 -6.60 -14.94 -6.65
N SER A 370 -5.53 -14.37 -7.20
CA SER A 370 -4.39 -15.16 -7.71
C SER A 370 -3.75 -16.03 -6.63
N LYS A 371 -3.62 -15.51 -5.40
CA LYS A 371 -3.06 -16.26 -4.28
C LYS A 371 -3.99 -17.35 -3.74
N VAL A 372 -5.27 -17.03 -3.53
CA VAL A 372 -6.22 -17.97 -2.91
C VAL A 372 -6.57 -19.11 -3.85
N HIS A 373 -6.76 -18.83 -5.14
CA HIS A 373 -7.23 -19.84 -6.10
C HIS A 373 -6.10 -20.60 -6.79
N LEU A 374 -4.95 -19.96 -7.03
CA LEU A 374 -3.88 -20.53 -7.86
C LEU A 374 -2.55 -20.65 -7.11
N ARG A 375 -2.46 -20.15 -5.87
CA ARG A 375 -1.22 -20.08 -5.08
C ARG A 375 -0.10 -19.31 -5.77
N TRP A 376 -0.45 -18.37 -6.66
CA TRP A 376 0.51 -17.47 -7.26
C TRP A 376 1.22 -16.64 -6.18
N ARG A 377 2.51 -16.37 -6.41
CA ARG A 377 3.24 -15.36 -5.65
C ARG A 377 2.70 -13.99 -6.05
N THR A 378 2.72 -13.03 -5.13
CA THR A 378 2.05 -11.74 -5.36
C THR A 378 2.88 -10.55 -4.93
N ALA A 379 2.90 -9.53 -5.77
CA ALA A 379 3.42 -8.21 -5.47
C ALA A 379 2.32 -7.16 -5.61
N LEU A 380 2.21 -6.27 -4.63
CA LEU A 380 1.26 -5.15 -4.68
C LEU A 380 1.96 -3.84 -4.98
N ILE A 381 1.42 -3.08 -5.94
CA ILE A 381 1.81 -1.70 -6.22
C ILE A 381 0.93 -0.74 -5.41
N CYS A 382 1.58 0.12 -4.62
CA CYS A 382 0.92 1.14 -3.79
C CYS A 382 1.73 2.42 -3.84
N ARG A 383 1.42 3.29 -4.80
CA ARG A 383 2.20 4.50 -5.11
C ARG A 383 2.30 5.47 -3.94
N GLU A 384 1.24 5.55 -3.15
CA GLU A 384 1.10 6.41 -1.98
C GLU A 384 2.16 6.10 -0.90
N LEU A 385 2.84 4.95 -0.97
CA LEU A 385 3.93 4.60 -0.06
C LEU A 385 5.11 5.58 -0.12
N GLU A 386 5.38 6.23 -1.25
CA GLU A 386 6.48 7.21 -1.35
C GLU A 386 6.20 8.45 -0.49
N GLU A 387 4.96 8.94 -0.55
CA GLU A 387 4.47 10.06 0.25
C GLU A 387 4.34 9.67 1.71
N GLU A 388 3.78 8.50 2.01
CA GLU A 388 3.68 7.99 3.38
C GLU A 388 5.05 7.79 4.02
N PHE A 389 6.02 7.21 3.29
CA PHE A 389 7.38 7.02 3.77
C PHE A 389 8.00 8.37 4.13
N SER A 390 7.90 9.35 3.24
CA SER A 390 8.36 10.72 3.49
C SER A 390 7.69 11.31 4.73
N ALA A 391 6.37 11.21 4.84
CA ALA A 391 5.62 11.72 6.00
C ALA A 391 6.03 11.04 7.32
N LEU A 392 6.32 9.73 7.30
CA LEU A 392 6.80 8.99 8.47
C LEU A 392 8.19 9.46 8.92
N ILE A 393 9.10 9.74 7.99
CA ILE A 393 10.43 10.28 8.30
C ILE A 393 10.30 11.65 8.98
N HIS A 394 9.55 12.57 8.37
CA HIS A 394 9.36 13.93 8.91
C HIS A 394 8.60 13.93 10.25
N SER A 395 7.75 12.93 10.50
CA SER A 395 7.00 12.79 11.75
C SER A 395 7.81 12.16 12.90
N ARG A 396 9.06 11.71 12.67
CA ARG A 396 9.85 10.97 13.68
C ARG A 396 10.00 11.72 15.00
N GLY A 397 10.37 13.00 14.94
CA GLY A 397 10.54 13.83 16.14
C GLY A 397 9.23 13.98 16.93
N HIS A 398 8.15 14.34 16.24
CA HIS A 398 6.80 14.43 16.83
C HIS A 398 6.38 13.13 17.52
N ARG A 399 6.54 11.99 16.83
CA ARG A 399 6.19 10.67 17.37
C ARG A 399 7.06 10.30 18.55
N ALA A 400 8.36 10.58 18.52
CA ALA A 400 9.26 10.31 19.65
C ALA A 400 8.83 11.07 20.90
N SER A 401 8.55 12.37 20.78
CA SER A 401 8.03 13.18 21.90
C SER A 401 6.66 12.69 22.39
N LEU A 402 5.78 12.25 21.49
CA LEU A 402 4.49 11.70 21.85
C LEU A 402 4.61 10.38 22.63
N VAL A 403 5.48 9.47 22.19
CA VAL A 403 5.78 8.23 22.93
C VAL A 403 6.34 8.53 24.31
N GLU A 404 7.23 9.52 24.42
CA GLU A 404 7.79 9.93 25.71
C GLU A 404 6.69 10.42 26.68
N LEU A 405 5.78 11.29 26.21
CA LEU A 405 4.67 11.79 27.03
C LEU A 405 3.71 10.67 27.44
N ILE A 406 3.43 9.71 26.54
CA ILE A 406 2.62 8.53 26.85
C ILE A 406 3.29 7.70 27.96
N ASN A 407 4.59 7.42 27.83
CA ASN A 407 5.34 6.66 28.84
C ASN A 407 5.37 7.40 30.19
N GLN A 408 5.56 8.72 30.20
CA GLN A 408 5.47 9.54 31.42
C GLN A 408 4.09 9.44 32.06
N LYS A 409 3.01 9.49 31.25
CA LYS A 409 1.64 9.34 31.73
C LYS A 409 1.39 7.95 32.32
N GLU A 410 1.93 6.90 31.69
CA GLU A 410 1.83 5.52 32.20
C GLU A 410 2.49 5.39 33.58
N VAL A 411 3.72 5.88 33.75
CA VAL A 411 4.42 5.86 35.06
C VAL A 411 3.64 6.60 36.15
N VAL A 412 3.12 7.80 35.84
CA VAL A 412 2.30 8.59 36.77
C VAL A 412 0.99 7.86 37.11
N GLY A 413 0.35 7.28 36.10
CA GLY A 413 -0.88 6.51 36.24
C GLY A 413 -0.70 5.25 37.07
N ASP A 414 0.42 4.54 36.89
CA ASP A 414 0.77 3.36 37.67
C ASP A 414 0.93 3.70 39.15
N LEU A 415 1.68 4.76 39.47
CA LEU A 415 1.82 5.22 40.84
C LEU A 415 0.46 5.60 41.44
N PHE A 416 -0.36 6.36 40.70
CA PHE A 416 -1.71 6.72 41.14
C PHE A 416 -2.56 5.47 41.46
N ASN A 417 -2.52 4.46 40.60
CA ASN A 417 -3.26 3.21 40.79
C ASN A 417 -2.76 2.42 42.01
N GLN A 418 -1.45 2.39 42.24
CA GLN A 418 -0.86 1.74 43.42
C GLN A 418 -1.26 2.43 44.73
N LEU A 419 -1.25 3.77 44.77
CA LEU A 419 -1.70 4.54 45.93
C LEU A 419 -3.20 4.40 46.17
N ARG A 420 -4.01 4.41 45.10
CA ARG A 420 -5.46 4.16 45.17
C ARG A 420 -5.77 2.78 45.75
N LEU A 421 -5.04 1.75 45.33
CA LEU A 421 -5.18 0.40 45.89
C LEU A 421 -4.75 0.37 47.37
N ALA A 422 -3.71 1.12 47.75
CA ALA A 422 -3.24 1.19 49.13
C ALA A 422 -4.32 1.80 50.03
N SER A 423 -4.89 2.94 49.61
CA SER A 423 -6.04 3.57 50.27
C SER A 423 -7.19 2.58 50.44
N GLN A 424 -7.60 1.91 49.35
CA GLN A 424 -8.69 0.93 49.39
C GLN A 424 -8.44 -0.22 50.38
N ARG A 425 -7.21 -0.77 50.43
CA ARG A 425 -6.86 -1.86 51.37
C ARG A 425 -6.93 -1.37 52.81
N ARG A 426 -6.37 -0.20 53.10
CA ARG A 426 -6.37 0.42 54.44
C ARG A 426 -7.78 0.69 54.94
N THR A 427 -8.66 1.26 54.10
CA THR A 427 -10.08 1.47 54.45
C THR A 427 -10.82 0.16 54.75
N LYS A 428 -10.36 -0.97 54.21
CA LYS A 428 -10.90 -2.31 54.48
C LYS A 428 -10.18 -3.05 55.60
N GLY A 429 -9.31 -2.39 56.38
CA GLY A 429 -8.58 -2.98 57.49
C GLY A 429 -7.47 -3.96 57.09
N ARG A 430 -6.99 -3.89 55.84
CA ARG A 430 -5.90 -4.73 55.32
C ARG A 430 -4.64 -3.89 55.09
N PRO A 431 -3.43 -4.46 55.26
CA PRO A 431 -2.20 -3.75 54.91
C PRO A 431 -2.14 -3.42 53.41
N ALA A 432 -1.42 -2.36 53.06
CA ALA A 432 -1.15 -2.03 51.67
C ALA A 432 -0.17 -3.04 51.07
N GLN A 433 0.12 -2.90 49.77
CA GLN A 433 0.99 -3.81 49.02
C GLN A 433 2.45 -3.75 49.46
N THR A 434 2.87 -2.66 50.11
CA THR A 434 4.21 -2.51 50.71
C THR A 434 4.11 -1.93 52.11
N LEU A 435 5.17 -2.14 52.92
CA LEU A 435 5.27 -1.55 54.26
C LEU A 435 5.28 -0.03 54.20
N ALA A 436 6.05 0.56 53.27
CA ALA A 436 6.08 2.00 53.04
C ALA A 436 4.67 2.55 52.76
N ALA A 437 3.91 1.90 51.87
CA ALA A 437 2.55 2.33 51.56
C ALA A 437 1.55 2.12 52.71
N THR A 438 1.81 1.17 53.61
CA THR A 438 0.98 0.90 54.79
C THR A 438 1.17 1.99 55.85
N ASN A 439 2.40 2.48 55.98
CA ASN A 439 2.80 3.47 57.00
C ASN A 439 2.66 4.93 56.54
N LEU A 440 2.30 5.17 55.27
CA LEU A 440 2.04 6.52 54.76
C LEU A 440 0.90 7.19 55.53
N ASP A 441 1.00 8.50 55.75
CA ASP A 441 -0.11 9.25 56.33
C ASP A 441 -1.31 9.35 55.35
N ASP A 442 -2.54 9.31 55.87
CA ASP A 442 -3.76 9.32 55.03
C ASP A 442 -3.96 10.66 54.28
N HIS A 443 -3.54 11.77 54.89
CA HIS A 443 -3.56 13.08 54.26
C HIS A 443 -2.50 13.17 53.16
N GLU A 444 -1.26 12.74 53.43
CA GLU A 444 -0.18 12.68 52.43
C GLU A 444 -0.54 11.79 51.23
N LEU A 445 -1.18 10.66 51.49
CA LEU A 445 -1.68 9.75 50.46
C LEU A 445 -2.70 10.44 49.55
N SER A 446 -3.68 11.11 50.16
CA SER A 446 -4.75 11.83 49.45
C SER A 446 -4.20 13.00 48.63
N GLU A 447 -3.29 13.78 49.21
CA GLU A 447 -2.63 14.90 48.53
C GLU A 447 -1.79 14.42 47.34
N SER A 448 -1.03 13.34 47.51
CA SER A 448 -0.22 12.74 46.43
C SER A 448 -1.11 12.26 45.28
N MET A 449 -2.22 11.59 45.58
CA MET A 449 -3.18 11.16 44.57
C MET A 449 -3.80 12.35 43.81
N GLN A 450 -4.13 13.45 44.49
CA GLN A 450 -4.64 14.67 43.85
C GLN A 450 -3.60 15.31 42.94
N LYS A 451 -2.35 15.42 43.38
CA LYS A 451 -1.24 15.94 42.55
C LYS A 451 -1.03 15.11 41.29
N LEU A 452 -1.00 13.78 41.42
CA LEU A 452 -0.84 12.87 40.28
C LEU A 452 -2.00 13.00 39.28
N LEU A 453 -3.25 13.13 39.77
CA LEU A 453 -4.41 13.34 38.91
C LEU A 453 -4.29 14.64 38.08
N ILE A 454 -3.83 15.74 38.69
CA ILE A 454 -3.59 17.01 37.98
C ILE A 454 -2.50 16.85 36.91
N VAL A 455 -1.41 16.14 37.23
CA VAL A 455 -0.33 15.87 36.26
C VAL A 455 -0.86 15.04 35.09
N MET A 456 -1.63 13.98 35.34
CA MET A 456 -2.25 13.17 34.29
C MET A 456 -3.16 14.00 33.39
N GLN A 457 -3.99 14.89 33.96
CA GLN A 457 -4.85 15.78 33.19
C GLN A 457 -4.06 16.74 32.28
N ARG A 458 -2.94 17.29 32.78
CA ARG A 458 -2.05 18.14 31.97
C ARG A 458 -1.36 17.36 30.86
N LEU A 459 -0.93 16.13 31.14
CA LEU A 459 -0.38 15.24 30.11
C LEU A 459 -1.44 14.92 29.05
N ASP A 460 -2.69 14.65 29.44
CA ASP A 460 -3.79 14.42 28.51
C ASP A 460 -4.08 15.63 27.61
N GLN A 461 -4.08 16.84 28.17
CA GLN A 461 -4.23 18.09 27.41
C GLN A 461 -3.12 18.28 26.37
N LYS A 462 -1.92 17.75 26.61
CA LYS A 462 -0.79 17.81 25.65
C LYS A 462 -0.81 16.65 24.66
N ILE A 463 -1.13 15.44 25.10
CA ILE A 463 -1.13 14.22 24.30
C ILE A 463 -2.27 14.21 23.27
N ALA A 464 -3.47 14.62 23.66
CA ALA A 464 -4.65 14.59 22.78
C ALA A 464 -4.45 15.32 21.44
N PRO A 465 -4.05 16.61 21.40
CA PRO A 465 -3.82 17.30 20.13
C PRO A 465 -2.65 16.71 19.34
N MET A 466 -1.62 16.18 20.01
CA MET A 466 -0.51 15.51 19.33
C MET A 466 -0.93 14.20 18.65
N LEU A 467 -1.86 13.45 19.24
CA LEU A 467 -2.45 12.26 18.64
C LEU A 467 -3.34 12.60 17.43
N GLU A 468 -4.07 13.71 17.50
CA GLU A 468 -4.89 14.17 16.37
C GLU A 468 -4.02 14.58 15.17
N ALA A 469 -2.92 15.31 15.45
CA ALA A 469 -1.96 15.75 14.45
C ALA A 469 -1.09 14.62 13.84
N ASP A 470 -1.05 13.43 14.47
CA ASP A 470 -0.28 12.30 13.96
C ASP A 470 -0.82 11.84 12.59
N GLY A 471 0.05 11.89 11.58
CA GLY A 471 -0.27 11.52 10.20
C GLY A 471 -0.82 12.65 9.33
N GLU A 472 -0.98 13.87 9.85
CA GLU A 472 -1.46 15.01 9.05
C GLU A 472 -0.50 15.40 7.91
N LEU A 473 0.80 15.09 8.05
CA LEU A 473 1.80 15.27 6.98
C LEU A 473 1.53 14.38 5.76
N PHE A 474 0.79 13.30 5.92
CA PHE A 474 0.34 12.45 4.80
C PHE A 474 -1.06 12.86 4.35
N ASN A 475 -2.05 12.84 5.25
CA ASN A 475 -3.40 13.30 4.95
C ASN A 475 -4.06 13.86 6.22
N LYS A 476 -4.54 15.10 6.15
CA LYS A 476 -5.12 15.81 7.30
C LYS A 476 -6.35 15.12 7.90
N ARG A 477 -7.21 14.55 7.06
CA ARG A 477 -8.48 13.93 7.50
C ARG A 477 -8.24 12.53 8.06
N TRP A 478 -7.46 11.74 7.35
CA TRP A 478 -7.38 10.31 7.57
C TRP A 478 -6.10 9.87 8.27
N GLY A 479 -5.03 10.65 8.25
CA GLY A 479 -3.70 10.25 8.69
C GLY A 479 -3.09 9.17 7.78
N PHE A 480 -1.97 8.59 8.21
CA PHE A 480 -1.18 7.58 7.48
C PHE A 480 -1.97 6.43 6.86
N LEU A 481 -1.69 6.06 5.62
CA LEU A 481 -2.32 4.95 4.90
C LEU A 481 -2.23 3.61 5.66
N SER A 482 -1.06 3.30 6.19
CA SER A 482 -0.69 2.04 6.85
C SER A 482 -1.19 1.92 8.30
N ARG A 483 -1.66 3.01 8.92
CA ARG A 483 -2.05 3.06 10.34
C ARG A 483 -3.49 3.50 10.55
N ALA A 484 -4.09 2.99 11.62
CA ALA A 484 -5.39 3.45 12.12
C ALA A 484 -5.31 3.61 13.64
N GLY A 485 -5.26 4.86 14.08
CA GLY A 485 -4.80 5.20 15.42
C GLY A 485 -3.27 5.18 15.49
N PHE A 486 -2.73 5.33 16.70
CA PHE A 486 -1.31 5.59 16.90
C PHE A 486 -0.43 4.33 16.78
N TRP A 487 -0.91 3.21 17.32
CA TRP A 487 -0.14 1.96 17.44
C TRP A 487 -0.52 0.89 16.43
N ASP A 488 -1.76 0.90 15.95
CA ASP A 488 -2.29 -0.21 15.17
C ASP A 488 -2.21 0.01 13.65
N LYS A 489 -2.15 -1.11 12.94
CA LYS A 489 -2.18 -1.16 11.49
C LYS A 489 -3.58 -0.82 10.99
N SER A 490 -3.67 -0.15 9.85
CA SER A 490 -4.94 0.06 9.17
C SER A 490 -5.51 -1.27 8.66
N HIS A 491 -6.82 -1.30 8.41
CA HIS A 491 -7.44 -2.45 7.77
C HIS A 491 -6.84 -2.74 6.39
N LEU A 492 -6.44 -1.70 5.66
CA LEU A 492 -5.68 -1.81 4.41
C LEU A 492 -4.37 -2.57 4.60
N MET A 493 -3.53 -2.14 5.56
CA MET A 493 -2.25 -2.80 5.82
C MET A 493 -2.44 -4.28 6.21
N ARG A 494 -3.51 -4.61 6.96
CA ARG A 494 -3.88 -6.01 7.20
C ARG A 494 -4.15 -6.76 5.89
N GLN A 495 -4.86 -6.17 4.92
CA GLN A 495 -5.10 -6.84 3.65
C GLN A 495 -3.80 -7.01 2.84
N ILE A 496 -2.92 -6.00 2.84
CA ILE A 496 -1.62 -6.06 2.18
C ILE A 496 -0.79 -7.20 2.76
N GLU A 497 -0.62 -7.28 4.09
CA GLU A 497 0.14 -8.36 4.73
C GLU A 497 -0.49 -9.73 4.52
N LYS A 498 -1.83 -9.79 4.50
CA LYS A 498 -2.55 -11.03 4.28
C LYS A 498 -2.32 -11.58 2.88
N TYR A 499 -2.35 -10.73 1.85
CA TYR A 499 -2.38 -11.20 0.46
C TYR A 499 -1.06 -11.02 -0.27
N ALA A 500 -0.40 -9.86 -0.17
CA ALA A 500 0.85 -9.61 -0.89
C ALA A 500 2.03 -10.36 -0.23
N ASP A 501 2.89 -10.99 -1.03
CA ASP A 501 4.19 -11.48 -0.53
C ASP A 501 5.17 -10.33 -0.35
N ILE A 502 5.20 -9.45 -1.36
CA ILE A 502 5.94 -8.19 -1.33
C ILE A 502 5.03 -7.04 -1.75
N TYR A 503 5.37 -5.81 -1.38
CA TYR A 503 4.69 -4.62 -1.83
C TYR A 503 5.68 -3.48 -2.01
N THR A 504 5.40 -2.58 -2.94
CA THR A 504 6.29 -1.45 -3.27
C THR A 504 5.52 -0.33 -3.96
N SER A 505 6.14 0.82 -4.14
CA SER A 505 5.46 1.96 -4.77
C SER A 505 5.30 1.83 -6.28
N ARG A 506 6.23 1.16 -6.97
CA ARG A 506 6.31 1.10 -8.44
C ARG A 506 7.01 -0.18 -8.91
N VAL A 507 6.66 -0.65 -10.11
CA VAL A 507 7.36 -1.80 -10.73
C VAL A 507 8.82 -1.46 -11.06
N SER A 508 9.13 -0.22 -11.43
CA SER A 508 10.51 0.25 -11.65
C SER A 508 11.45 -0.04 -10.48
N ASN A 509 10.93 -0.16 -9.25
CA ASN A 509 11.74 -0.39 -8.06
C ASN A 509 12.45 -1.75 -8.10
N PHE A 510 11.97 -2.70 -8.91
CA PHE A 510 12.69 -3.95 -9.18
C PHE A 510 14.05 -3.71 -9.83
N LEU A 511 14.28 -2.59 -10.52
CA LEU A 511 15.58 -2.23 -11.10
C LEU A 511 16.67 -1.99 -10.04
N HIS A 512 16.28 -1.61 -8.82
CA HIS A 512 17.21 -1.44 -7.70
C HIS A 512 17.62 -2.79 -7.06
N TYR A 513 17.09 -3.89 -7.57
CA TYR A 513 17.40 -5.24 -7.13
C TYR A 513 17.75 -6.11 -8.32
N THR A 514 18.56 -7.15 -8.10
CA THR A 514 18.81 -8.12 -9.16
C THR A 514 17.54 -8.97 -9.43
N PRO A 515 17.25 -9.39 -10.67
CA PRO A 515 16.23 -10.39 -10.98
C PRO A 515 16.41 -11.75 -10.28
N PHE A 516 17.52 -11.94 -9.57
CA PHE A 516 17.85 -13.12 -8.77
C PHE A 516 17.74 -12.88 -7.24
N MET A 517 17.11 -11.78 -6.83
CA MET A 517 17.05 -11.33 -5.44
C MET A 517 16.29 -12.31 -4.54
N TYR A 518 16.81 -12.50 -3.32
CA TYR A 518 16.14 -13.22 -2.25
C TYR A 518 15.59 -12.22 -1.22
N PHE A 519 14.30 -11.95 -1.29
CA PHE A 519 13.59 -11.10 -0.35
C PHE A 519 13.26 -11.87 0.92
N ARG A 520 13.74 -11.39 2.06
CA ARG A 520 13.46 -11.97 3.39
C ARG A 520 12.33 -11.20 4.06
N SER A 521 11.38 -11.92 4.66
CA SER A 521 10.38 -11.29 5.53
C SER A 521 11.08 -10.60 6.70
N GLN A 522 10.60 -9.40 7.06
CA GLN A 522 11.06 -8.69 8.25
C GLN A 522 10.55 -9.38 9.51
N GLU A 523 11.34 -9.31 10.59
CA GLU A 523 10.92 -9.76 11.91
C GLU A 523 9.64 -9.04 12.34
N GLN A 524 8.64 -9.79 12.79
CA GLN A 524 7.41 -9.26 13.35
C GLN A 524 7.52 -9.37 14.87
N THR A 525 7.38 -8.25 15.58
CA THR A 525 7.39 -8.26 17.04
C THR A 525 6.06 -8.79 17.58
N LEU A 526 6.10 -9.78 18.46
CA LEU A 526 4.93 -10.21 19.23
C LEU A 526 4.80 -9.36 20.49
N ALA A 527 3.59 -9.28 21.06
CA ALA A 527 3.34 -8.50 22.26
C ALA A 527 4.18 -8.96 23.48
N HIS A 528 4.65 -10.20 23.49
CA HIS A 528 5.52 -10.75 24.54
C HIS A 528 7.03 -10.70 24.20
N ASP A 529 7.41 -10.23 23.01
CA ASP A 529 8.82 -10.12 22.56
C ASP A 529 9.47 -8.79 22.97
N SER A 530 8.87 -8.06 23.91
CA SER A 530 9.27 -6.70 24.31
C SER A 530 10.65 -6.60 24.99
N TYR A 531 11.25 -7.73 25.37
CA TYR A 531 12.60 -7.78 25.96
C TYR A 531 13.70 -7.28 25.00
N SER A 532 13.52 -7.42 23.68
CA SER A 532 14.55 -7.04 22.69
C SER A 532 14.70 -5.52 22.51
N TYR A 533 13.69 -4.72 22.84
CA TYR A 533 13.72 -3.26 22.64
C TYR A 533 13.98 -2.45 23.92
N TYR A 534 13.55 -2.93 25.10
CA TYR A 534 13.70 -2.20 26.36
C TYR A 534 15.13 -2.22 26.93
N CYS A 535 15.93 -3.27 26.67
CA CYS A 535 17.30 -3.36 27.19
C CYS A 535 18.29 -2.36 26.56
N SER A 536 17.97 -1.79 25.39
CA SER A 536 18.84 -0.79 24.74
C SER A 536 18.92 0.53 25.51
N ARG A 537 17.93 0.86 26.36
CA ARG A 537 17.93 2.10 27.16
C ARG A 537 18.47 1.95 28.58
N PHE A 538 18.65 0.73 29.08
CA PHE A 538 19.15 0.50 30.44
C PHE A 538 20.62 0.02 30.51
N ASN A 539 21.23 -0.36 29.38
CA ASN A 539 22.64 -0.79 29.31
C ASN A 539 23.47 0.04 28.31
N GLY A 540 23.29 1.36 28.28
CA GLY A 540 24.08 2.27 27.45
C GLY A 540 24.83 3.30 28.30
N SER A 541 25.92 2.88 28.94
CA SER A 541 27.04 3.79 29.19
C SER A 541 27.45 4.42 27.86
N ALA A 542 27.68 5.73 27.88
CA ALA A 542 28.12 6.56 26.77
C ALA A 542 29.11 5.84 25.83
N VAL A 543 28.70 5.69 24.57
CA VAL A 543 29.59 5.75 23.42
C VAL A 543 28.85 6.58 22.38
N ASP A 544 29.37 7.78 22.14
CA ASP A 544 28.99 8.66 21.05
C ASP A 544 29.09 7.90 19.72
N ASP A 545 28.03 7.96 18.92
CA ASP A 545 28.11 7.90 17.47
C ASP A 545 27.12 8.92 16.91
N GLU A 546 27.55 10.18 16.93
CA GLU A 546 27.02 11.21 16.04
C GLU A 546 27.31 10.79 14.60
N VAL A 547 26.31 10.25 13.90
CA VAL A 547 26.31 10.25 12.44
C VAL A 547 25.45 11.42 11.99
N ASP A 548 26.14 12.51 11.73
CA ASP A 548 25.66 13.70 11.06
C ASP A 548 25.09 13.31 9.68
N PHE A 549 23.77 13.37 9.52
CA PHE A 549 23.10 13.29 8.23
C PHE A 549 22.71 14.71 7.81
N MET A 550 23.67 15.45 7.24
CA MET A 550 23.35 16.44 6.23
C MET A 550 23.14 15.73 4.89
N LEU A 551 21.90 15.70 4.41
CA LEU A 551 21.51 15.85 3.01
C LEU A 551 20.01 16.19 2.92
#